data_AF-A0A6M1TSV2-F1
#
_entry.id   AF-A0A6M1TSV2-F1
#
_cell.length_a   1.000
_cell.length_b   1.000
_cell.length_c   1.000
_cell.angle_alpha   90.00
_cell.angle_beta   90.00
_cell.angle_gamma   90.00
#
_symmetry.space_group_name_H-M   'P 1'
#
loop_
_entity.id
_entity.type
_entity.pdbx_description
1 polymer ?
#
loop_
_entity_poly.entity_id
_entity_poly.type
_entity_poly.pdbx_seq_one_letter_code
_entity_poly.pdbx_strand_id
1 'polypeptide(L)' 'MKLLNIFKSFKNDESGAVTVDWVVLTGAVVGLGIIIANTMGSSIQTAADNVGSDVITNSNN' A
#
# COMPACT_ATOMS: atom_id res chain seq x y z
N MET A 1 16.40 -19.44 -16.38
CA MET A 1 15.09 -19.46 -17.09
C MET A 1 14.08 -20.37 -16.39
N LYS A 2 14.03 -20.38 -15.05
CA LYS A 2 13.14 -21.24 -14.27
C LYS A 2 11.82 -20.53 -13.93
N LEU A 3 11.93 -19.25 -13.60
CA LEU A 3 10.79 -18.36 -13.30
C LEU A 3 9.81 -18.25 -14.48
N LEU A 4 10.31 -18.02 -15.70
CA LEU A 4 9.47 -17.91 -16.90
C LEU A 4 8.71 -19.22 -17.22
N ASN A 5 9.28 -20.39 -16.87
CA ASN A 5 8.63 -21.67 -17.09
C ASN A 5 7.50 -21.92 -16.08
N ILE A 6 7.70 -21.48 -14.84
CA ILE A 6 6.69 -21.54 -13.77
C ILE A 6 5.47 -20.68 -14.17
N PHE A 7 5.69 -19.44 -14.63
CA PHE A 7 4.61 -18.58 -15.13
C PHE A 7 3.84 -19.18 -16.32
N LYS A 8 4.50 -19.98 -17.16
CA LYS A 8 3.89 -20.62 -18.34
C LYS A 8 3.02 -21.81 -17.95
N SER A 9 3.42 -22.59 -16.94
CA SER A 9 2.61 -23.68 -16.38
C SER A 9 1.41 -23.16 -15.57
N PHE A 10 1.58 -22.10 -14.77
CA PHE A 10 0.47 -21.48 -14.02
C PHE A 10 -0.61 -20.89 -14.93
N LYS A 11 -0.23 -20.33 -16.09
CA LYS A 11 -1.20 -19.80 -17.07
C LYS A 11 -1.99 -20.89 -17.80
N ASN A 12 -1.57 -22.16 -17.70
CA ASN A 12 -2.11 -23.28 -18.46
C ASN A 12 -2.79 -24.33 -17.56
N ASP A 13 -2.84 -24.11 -16.24
CA ASP A 13 -3.53 -24.93 -15.25
C ASP A 13 -4.81 -24.22 -14.79
N GLU A 14 -5.96 -24.67 -15.29
CA GLU A 14 -7.29 -24.09 -15.01
C GLU A 14 -7.66 -24.16 -13.51
N SER A 15 -7.20 -25.20 -12.80
CA SER A 15 -7.37 -25.32 -11.34
C SER A 15 -6.37 -24.49 -10.54
N GLY A 16 -5.20 -24.18 -11.12
CA GLY A 16 -4.18 -23.35 -10.51
C GLY A 16 -4.51 -21.85 -10.58
N ALA A 17 -5.15 -21.41 -11.67
CA ALA A 17 -5.50 -20.01 -11.91
C ALA A 17 -6.36 -19.39 -10.78
N VAL A 18 -7.34 -20.14 -10.25
CA VAL A 18 -8.19 -19.70 -9.12
C VAL A 18 -7.41 -19.59 -7.81
N THR A 19 -6.40 -20.45 -7.60
CA THR A 19 -5.57 -20.40 -6.39
C THR A 19 -4.49 -19.32 -6.44
N VAL A 20 -4.17 -18.81 -7.63
CA VAL A 20 -3.21 -17.70 -7.80
C VAL A 20 -3.92 -16.35 -7.76
N ASP A 21 -5.15 -16.25 -8.26
CA ASP A 21 -5.91 -14.99 -8.27
C ASP A 21 -6.13 -14.42 -6.85
N TRP A 22 -6.51 -15.26 -5.87
CA TRP A 22 -6.73 -14.77 -4.50
C TRP A 22 -5.45 -14.26 -3.81
N VAL A 23 -4.29 -14.85 -4.13
CA VAL A 23 -2.99 -14.39 -3.59
C VAL A 23 -2.56 -13.10 -4.28
N VAL A 24 -2.76 -12.98 -5.59
CA VAL A 24 -2.40 -11.78 -6.35
C VAL A 24 -3.27 -10.59 -5.91
N LEU A 25 -4.57 -10.80 -5.71
CA LEU A 25 -5.48 -9.77 -5.22
C LEU A 25 -5.12 -9.31 -3.81
N THR A 26 -4.86 -10.24 -2.88
CA THR A 26 -4.44 -9.87 -1.53
C THR A 26 -3.07 -9.18 -1.51
N GLY A 27 -2.13 -9.64 -2.33
CA GLY A 27 -0.82 -8.99 -2.52
C GLY A 27 -0.95 -7.56 -3.05
N ALA A 28 -1.87 -7.32 -4.00
CA ALA A 28 -2.16 -5.98 -4.50
C ALA A 28 -2.74 -5.08 -3.40
N VAL A 29 -3.70 -5.57 -2.61
CA VAL A 29 -4.30 -4.82 -1.48
C VAL A 29 -3.24 -4.47 -0.43
N VAL A 30 -2.38 -5.41 -0.05
CA VAL A 30 -1.28 -5.17 0.90
C VAL A 30 -0.29 -4.15 0.35
N GLY A 31 0.08 -4.25 -0.94
CA GLY A 31 0.95 -3.28 -1.60
C GLY A 31 0.37 -1.86 -1.59
N LEU A 32 -0.93 -1.72 -1.88
CA LEU A 32 -1.63 -0.43 -1.78
C LEU A 32 -1.65 0.09 -0.34
N GLY A 33 -1.86 -0.77 0.66
CA GLY A 33 -1.84 -0.40 2.07
C GLY A 33 -0.49 0.19 2.52
N ILE A 34 0.62 -0.38 2.03
CA ILE A 34 1.97 0.14 2.32
C ILE A 34 2.15 1.55 1.72
N ILE A 35 1.68 1.78 0.48
CA ILE A 35 1.76 3.10 -0.17
C ILE A 35 0.96 4.14 0.60
N ILE A 36 -0.27 3.78 1.01
CA ILE A 36 -1.17 4.65 1.76
C ILE A 36 -0.58 4.99 3.14
N ALA A 37 -0.02 4.00 3.85
CA ALA A 37 0.57 4.23 5.17
C ALA A 37 1.70 5.28 5.13
N ASN A 38 2.56 5.22 4.11
CA ASN A 38 3.64 6.19 3.93
C ASN A 38 3.13 7.60 3.60
N THR A 39 2.07 7.71 2.79
CA THR A 39 1.52 9.02 2.39
C THR A 39 0.68 9.67 3.48
N MET A 40 -0.07 8.87 4.25
CA MET A 40 -0.90 9.38 5.35
C MET A 40 -0.06 9.88 6.53
N GLY A 41 1.02 9.17 6.91
CA GLY A 41 1.88 9.56 8.03
C GLY A 41 2.44 10.99 7.87
N SER A 42 3.03 11.28 6.71
CA SER A 42 3.57 12.62 6.41
C SER A 42 2.49 13.71 6.39
N SER A 43 1.31 13.38 5.85
CA SER A 43 0.18 14.33 5.77
C SER A 43 -0.38 14.66 7.16
N ILE A 44 -0.51 13.66 8.04
CA ILE A 44 -0.98 13.83 9.42
C ILE A 44 0.05 14.62 10.24
N GLN A 45 1.34 14.31 10.11
CA GLN A 45 2.40 15.05 10.80
C GLN A 45 2.36 16.54 10.42
N THR A 46 2.30 16.84 9.12
CA THR A 46 2.21 18.22 8.62
C THR A 46 0.97 18.94 9.15
N ALA A 47 -0.19 18.26 9.15
CA ALA A 47 -1.41 18.84 9.69
C ALA A 47 -1.31 19.12 11.20
N ALA A 48 -0.70 18.21 11.97
CA ALA A 48 -0.47 18.39 13.40
C ALA A 48 0.49 19.56 13.69
N ASP A 49 1.56 19.69 12.90
CA ASP A 49 2.53 20.79 13.03
C ASP A 49 1.87 22.14 12.73
N ASN A 50 1.03 22.22 11.69
CA ASN A 50 0.28 23.43 11.37
C ASN A 50 -0.67 23.83 12.50
N VAL A 51 -1.44 22.88 13.04
CA VAL A 51 -2.34 23.14 14.18
C VAL A 51 -1.56 23.58 15.41
N GLY A 52 -0.43 22.94 15.71
CA GLY A 52 0.45 23.33 16.82
C GLY A 52 0.98 24.76 16.66
N SER A 53 1.44 25.10 15.45
CA SER A 53 1.91 26.45 15.10
C SER A 53 0.80 27.49 15.26
N ASP A 54 -0.42 27.18 14.82
CA ASP A 54 -1.57 28.09 14.94
C ASP A 54 -1.93 28.33 16.41
N VAL A 55 -1.93 27.29 17.25
CA VAL A 55 -2.21 27.42 18.69
C VAL A 55 -1.14 28.29 19.37
N ILE A 56 0.14 28.07 19.08
CA ILE A 56 1.24 28.86 19.64
C ILE A 56 1.14 30.32 19.18
N THR A 57 0.88 30.56 17.91
CA THR A 57 0.76 31.91 17.35
C THR A 57 -0.41 32.67 17.96
N ASN A 58 -1.57 32.03 18.11
CA ASN A 58 -2.74 32.64 18.75
C ASN A 58 -2.58 32.79 20.26
N SER A 59 -1.81 31.93 20.92
CA SER A 59 -1.51 32.05 22.36
C SER A 59 -0.54 33.20 22.67
N ASN A 60 0.27 33.62 21.69
CA ASN A 60 1.29 34.66 21.86
C ASN A 60 0.85 36.05 21.34
N ASN A 61 -0.39 36.18 20.85
CA ASN A 61 -1.06 37.43 20.52
C ASN A 61 -2.06 37.82 21.62
#